data_AF-A0A024GN10-F1
#
_entry.id   AF-A0A024GN10-F1
#
_cell.length_a   1.000
_cell.length_b   1.000
_cell.length_c   1.000
_cell.angle_alpha   90.00
_cell.angle_beta   90.00
_cell.angle_gamma   90.00
#
_symmetry.space_group_name_H-M   'P 1'
#
loop_
_entity.id
_entity.type
_entity.pdbx_description
1 polymer ?
#
loop_
_entity_poly.entity_id
_entity_poly.type
_entity_poly.pdbx_seq_one_letter_code
_entity_poly.pdbx_strand_id
1 'polypeptide(L)'
;MTDDAFKINQHWDAATILLSYVISVTGSFCTIQLMEQWRYEQRPRKKRTFLIIAAVVLGGGGIWSMHFTGMNALKIRLQNKQTLEIDFEGWLTILSFIFAVGGVLVGLLIASRDPFFLELEREKRAQLLAANLRKMNMTQLMKKESAERNIRFTAMFSRLWRICFGGIWTALGVLGMHYTGMLAQRTNLQMTVMAPFVVLSCIVAFVTANAAFWIIFRLLPLWPSNDSLRFVSALIMGVAVCGTHYSGMAAATYRYSSVNTADTTRLVVKGSSASTVASHGSLLICFWISGFYVIRPLRTVASKYYVLHPGGTTHSDGATVGPVPSQSSREPSEGMRSNTDQTGPRFQNAQNRTGDGSLSPSAAAVAAYRAKRKTPGNNMQQIMPN
;
A
#
# COMPACT_ATOMS: atom_id res chain seq x y z
N MET A 1 -39.15 -41.54 14.93
CA MET A 1 -38.63 -40.42 15.73
C MET A 1 -38.77 -39.17 14.88
N THR A 2 -39.62 -38.24 15.30
CA THR A 2 -40.25 -37.19 14.50
C THR A 2 -39.27 -36.09 14.06
N ASP A 3 -39.39 -35.64 12.81
CA ASP A 3 -38.59 -34.57 12.16
C ASP A 3 -38.57 -33.22 12.89
N ASP A 4 -39.39 -33.04 13.93
CA ASP A 4 -39.47 -31.80 14.73
C ASP A 4 -38.38 -31.62 15.80
N ALA A 5 -37.61 -32.67 16.13
CA ALA A 5 -36.59 -32.64 17.20
C ALA A 5 -35.28 -31.92 16.80
N PHE A 6 -35.10 -31.59 15.51
CA PHE A 6 -33.87 -30.99 14.99
C PHE A 6 -34.13 -29.73 14.15
N LYS A 7 -35.05 -28.85 14.57
CA LYS A 7 -35.16 -27.51 13.97
C LYS A 7 -33.89 -26.70 14.28
N ILE A 8 -33.11 -26.41 13.25
CA ILE A 8 -31.89 -25.59 13.31
C ILE A 8 -32.28 -24.12 13.17
N ASN A 9 -32.01 -23.32 14.19
CA ASN A 9 -32.20 -21.87 14.13
C ASN A 9 -30.85 -21.18 13.89
N GLN A 10 -30.77 -20.42 12.80
CA GLN A 10 -29.59 -19.65 12.41
C GLN A 10 -29.75 -18.21 12.89
N HIS A 11 -28.80 -17.72 13.69
CA HIS A 11 -28.76 -16.33 14.14
C HIS A 11 -27.44 -15.68 13.74
N TRP A 12 -27.52 -14.44 13.25
CA TRP A 12 -26.38 -13.64 12.86
C TRP A 12 -26.01 -12.66 13.97
N ASP A 13 -24.75 -12.71 14.41
CA ASP A 13 -24.21 -11.77 15.39
C ASP A 13 -23.72 -10.49 14.68
N ALA A 14 -24.48 -9.41 14.82
CA ALA A 14 -24.18 -8.13 14.19
C ALA A 14 -22.81 -7.57 14.62
N ALA A 15 -22.38 -7.81 15.86
CA ALA A 15 -21.09 -7.33 16.37
C ALA A 15 -19.92 -8.01 15.64
N THR A 16 -20.01 -9.31 15.42
CA THR A 16 -18.99 -10.09 14.69
C THR A 16 -18.98 -9.73 13.21
N ILE A 17 -20.15 -9.46 12.60
CA ILE A 17 -20.23 -8.95 11.22
C ILE A 17 -19.48 -7.62 11.11
N LEU A 18 -19.79 -6.67 12.01
CA LEU A 18 -19.14 -5.37 12.03
C LEU A 18 -17.63 -5.50 12.25
N LEU A 19 -17.19 -6.35 13.18
CA LEU A 19 -15.77 -6.62 13.42
C LEU A 19 -15.07 -7.15 12.17
N SER A 20 -15.68 -8.11 11.47
CA SER A 20 -15.14 -8.66 10.22
C SER A 20 -14.99 -7.59 9.14
N TYR A 21 -15.95 -6.65 9.07
CA TYR A 21 -15.89 -5.50 8.18
C TYR A 21 -14.73 -4.55 8.55
N VAL A 22 -14.57 -4.22 9.84
CA VAL A 22 -13.45 -3.37 10.30
C VAL A 22 -12.10 -4.00 9.97
N ILE A 23 -11.95 -5.31 10.16
CA ILE A 23 -10.73 -6.05 9.79
C ILE A 23 -10.45 -5.91 8.29
N SER A 24 -11.48 -6.10 7.46
CA SER A 24 -11.35 -6.00 6.01
C SER A 24 -10.97 -4.61 5.52
N VAL A 25 -11.61 -3.58 6.09
CA VAL A 25 -11.30 -2.18 5.82
C VAL A 25 -9.87 -1.86 6.23
N THR A 26 -9.44 -2.29 7.41
CA THR A 26 -8.10 -2.04 7.92
C THR A 26 -7.03 -2.71 7.04
N GLY A 27 -7.23 -3.96 6.64
CA GLY A 27 -6.35 -4.66 5.71
C GLY A 27 -6.29 -3.95 4.35
N SER A 28 -7.44 -3.55 3.79
CA SER A 28 -7.54 -2.81 2.53
C SER A 28 -6.82 -1.46 2.59
N PHE A 29 -7.01 -0.71 3.67
CA PHE A 29 -6.37 0.59 3.89
C PHE A 29 -4.85 0.47 4.03
N CYS A 30 -4.38 -0.53 4.79
CA CYS A 30 -2.95 -0.81 4.94
C CYS A 30 -2.32 -1.19 3.59
N THR A 31 -3.00 -2.02 2.79
CA THR A 31 -2.57 -2.36 1.44
C THR A 31 -2.52 -1.16 0.51
N ILE A 32 -3.51 -0.27 0.54
CA ILE A 32 -3.48 0.97 -0.24
C ILE A 32 -2.23 1.79 0.08
N GLN A 33 -1.91 1.97 1.37
CA GLN A 33 -0.74 2.72 1.81
C GLN A 33 0.58 2.04 1.38
N LEU A 34 0.68 0.71 1.50
CA LEU A 34 1.84 -0.05 1.01
C LEU A 34 2.00 0.07 -0.51
N MET A 35 0.89 0.00 -1.24
CA MET A 35 0.86 0.14 -2.69
C MET A 35 1.20 1.55 -3.13
N GLU A 36 0.98 2.57 -2.31
CA GLU A 36 1.45 3.93 -2.55
C GLU A 36 2.97 4.05 -2.35
N GLN A 37 3.50 3.57 -1.23
CA GLN A 37 4.95 3.56 -0.98
C GLN A 37 5.70 2.80 -2.06
N TRP A 38 5.11 1.70 -2.54
CA TRP A 38 5.60 0.93 -3.68
C TRP A 38 5.77 1.78 -4.94
N ARG A 39 4.91 2.78 -5.21
CA ARG A 39 5.01 3.64 -6.42
C ARG A 39 6.18 4.59 -6.36
N TYR A 40 6.45 5.13 -5.17
CA TYR A 40 7.52 6.12 -4.98
C TYR A 40 8.91 5.47 -4.83
N GLU A 41 8.96 4.20 -4.43
CA GLU A 41 10.22 3.48 -4.26
C GLU A 41 10.90 3.17 -5.60
N GLN A 42 12.19 3.50 -5.70
CA GLN A 42 12.96 3.32 -6.94
C GLN A 42 13.71 1.99 -6.97
N ARG A 43 14.02 1.42 -5.81
CA ARG A 43 14.86 0.22 -5.73
C ARG A 43 14.03 -1.04 -6.06
N PRO A 44 14.45 -1.87 -7.04
CA PRO A 44 13.68 -3.03 -7.47
C PRO A 44 13.50 -4.08 -6.36
N ARG A 45 14.52 -4.27 -5.50
CA ARG A 45 14.43 -5.18 -4.34
C ARG A 45 13.35 -4.73 -3.35
N LYS A 46 13.34 -3.46 -2.97
CA LYS A 46 12.35 -2.90 -2.07
C LYS A 46 10.94 -2.89 -2.68
N LYS A 47 10.81 -2.58 -3.98
CA LYS A 47 9.55 -2.73 -4.71
C LYS A 47 8.98 -4.15 -4.60
N ARG A 48 9.81 -5.19 -4.75
CA ARG A 48 9.35 -6.58 -4.55
C ARG A 48 8.91 -6.84 -3.10
N THR A 49 9.67 -6.36 -2.13
CA THR A 49 9.31 -6.51 -0.71
C THR A 49 7.96 -5.86 -0.39
N PHE A 50 7.70 -4.65 -0.87
CA PHE A 50 6.40 -3.99 -0.67
C PHE A 50 5.24 -4.77 -1.26
N LEU A 51 5.40 -5.40 -2.44
CA LEU A 51 4.35 -6.25 -3.03
C LEU A 51 4.08 -7.50 -2.19
N ILE A 52 5.12 -8.14 -1.66
CA ILE A 52 4.97 -9.32 -0.79
C ILE A 52 4.24 -8.93 0.50
N ILE A 53 4.66 -7.84 1.14
CA ILE A 53 4.00 -7.35 2.36
C ILE A 53 2.54 -6.96 2.06
N ALA A 54 2.28 -6.27 0.95
CA ALA A 54 0.93 -5.90 0.53
C ALA A 54 0.02 -7.12 0.29
N ALA A 55 0.58 -8.20 -0.27
CA ALA A 55 -0.15 -9.46 -0.48
C ALA A 55 -0.46 -10.19 0.83
N VAL A 56 0.48 -10.23 1.77
CA VAL A 56 0.25 -10.82 3.10
C VAL A 56 -0.78 -10.01 3.88
N VAL A 57 -0.71 -8.68 3.81
CA VAL A 57 -1.66 -7.79 4.51
C VAL A 57 -3.06 -7.88 3.90
N LEU A 58 -3.19 -7.80 2.58
CA LEU A 58 -4.51 -7.89 1.94
C LEU A 58 -5.06 -9.31 2.05
N GLY A 59 -4.30 -10.31 1.62
CA GLY A 59 -4.70 -11.71 1.58
C GLY A 59 -4.86 -12.32 2.97
N GLY A 60 -3.85 -12.21 3.82
CA GLY A 60 -3.87 -12.75 5.18
C GLY A 60 -4.67 -11.89 6.16
N GLY A 61 -4.36 -10.59 6.22
CA GLY A 61 -4.98 -9.66 7.16
C GLY A 61 -6.42 -9.27 6.79
N GLY A 62 -6.66 -8.85 5.56
CA GLY A 62 -7.95 -8.29 5.12
C GLY A 62 -8.98 -9.32 4.63
N ILE A 63 -8.53 -10.41 4.01
CA ILE A 63 -9.42 -11.41 3.37
C ILE A 63 -9.51 -12.68 4.24
N TRP A 64 -8.39 -13.35 4.55
CA TRP A 64 -8.38 -14.59 5.34
C TRP A 64 -8.83 -14.35 6.79
N SER A 65 -8.28 -13.35 7.48
CA SER A 65 -8.70 -13.07 8.87
C SER A 65 -10.17 -12.63 8.95
N MET A 66 -10.63 -11.86 7.95
CA MET A 66 -12.04 -11.49 7.82
C MET A 66 -12.93 -12.72 7.61
N HIS A 67 -12.52 -13.67 6.77
CA HIS A 67 -13.28 -14.89 6.50
C HIS A 67 -13.53 -15.73 7.76
N PHE A 68 -12.47 -16.03 8.53
CA PHE A 68 -12.63 -16.83 9.76
C PHE A 68 -13.38 -16.07 10.87
N THR A 69 -13.19 -14.76 10.96
CA THR A 69 -14.00 -13.93 11.88
C THR A 69 -15.47 -13.91 11.44
N GLY A 70 -15.73 -13.77 10.14
CA GLY A 70 -17.06 -13.71 9.55
C GLY A 70 -17.83 -15.03 9.64
N MET A 71 -17.16 -16.18 9.51
CA MET A 71 -17.78 -17.49 9.71
C MET A 71 -18.33 -17.66 11.14
N ASN A 72 -17.65 -17.12 12.15
CA ASN A 72 -18.12 -17.14 13.53
C ASN A 72 -19.28 -16.17 13.81
N ALA A 73 -19.68 -15.35 12.84
CA ALA A 73 -20.86 -14.52 12.96
C ALA A 73 -22.16 -15.32 12.86
N LEU A 74 -22.15 -16.47 12.16
CA LEU A 74 -23.28 -17.37 12.08
C LEU A 74 -23.30 -18.30 13.30
N LYS A 75 -24.16 -18.00 14.27
CA LYS A 75 -24.36 -18.84 15.46
C LYS A 75 -25.53 -19.78 15.22
N ILE A 76 -25.26 -21.08 15.30
CA ILE A 76 -26.26 -22.11 15.14
C ILE A 76 -26.72 -22.57 16.52
N ARG A 77 -28.01 -22.40 16.83
CA ARG A 77 -28.63 -22.85 18.08
C ARG A 77 -29.43 -24.12 17.85
N LEU A 78 -29.14 -25.16 18.63
CA LEU A 78 -29.97 -26.34 18.74
C LEU A 78 -31.14 -26.08 19.71
N GLN A 79 -32.23 -26.85 19.60
CA GLN A 79 -33.42 -26.68 20.44
C GLN A 79 -33.14 -26.78 21.96
N ASN A 80 -32.06 -27.46 22.36
CA ASN A 80 -31.60 -27.53 23.75
C ASN A 80 -30.90 -26.23 24.24
N LYS A 81 -30.99 -25.13 23.49
CA LYS A 81 -30.33 -23.83 23.73
C LYS A 81 -28.80 -23.87 23.76
N GLN A 82 -28.18 -25.01 23.42
CA GLN A 82 -26.73 -25.05 23.24
C GLN A 82 -26.36 -24.43 21.89
N THR A 83 -25.44 -23.48 21.93
CA THR A 83 -24.80 -22.93 20.74
C THR A 83 -23.73 -23.90 20.29
N LEU A 84 -23.81 -24.37 19.04
CA LEU A 84 -22.75 -25.18 18.47
C LEU A 84 -21.61 -24.25 18.05
N GLU A 85 -20.44 -24.40 18.68
CA GLU A 85 -19.22 -23.75 18.19
C GLU A 85 -18.68 -24.50 16.98
N ILE A 86 -18.18 -23.75 16.00
CA ILE A 86 -17.61 -24.28 14.77
C ILE A 86 -16.10 -24.34 14.95
N ASP A 87 -15.55 -25.54 15.09
CA ASP A 87 -14.12 -25.73 15.18
C ASP A 87 -13.47 -25.79 13.79
N PHE A 88 -12.16 -25.57 13.71
CA PHE A 88 -11.44 -25.53 12.46
C PHE A 88 -10.29 -26.53 12.42
N GLU A 89 -10.16 -27.25 11.31
CA GLU A 89 -8.99 -28.07 11.03
C GLU A 89 -7.82 -27.19 10.60
N GLY A 90 -6.71 -27.26 11.35
CA GLY A 90 -5.55 -26.40 11.15
C GLY A 90 -4.88 -26.50 9.79
N TRP A 91 -4.79 -27.71 9.21
CA TRP A 91 -4.09 -27.90 7.93
C TRP A 91 -4.83 -27.24 6.78
N LEU A 92 -6.15 -27.41 6.71
CA LEU A 92 -7.00 -26.71 5.74
C LEU A 92 -7.02 -25.20 6.01
N THR A 93 -6.93 -24.77 7.28
CA THR A 93 -6.82 -23.34 7.60
C THR A 93 -5.55 -22.73 7.01
N ILE A 94 -4.40 -23.42 7.15
CA ILE A 94 -3.11 -22.98 6.58
C ILE A 94 -3.17 -22.99 5.05
N LEU A 95 -3.76 -24.03 4.46
CA LEU A 95 -3.91 -24.11 3.00
C LEU A 95 -4.77 -22.96 2.47
N SER A 96 -5.87 -22.62 3.14
CA SER A 96 -6.72 -21.48 2.80
C SER A 96 -5.97 -20.15 2.87
N PHE A 97 -5.07 -19.99 3.85
CA PHE A 97 -4.19 -18.82 3.95
C PHE A 97 -3.24 -18.70 2.75
N ILE A 98 -2.66 -19.82 2.33
CA ILE A 98 -1.77 -19.87 1.15
C ILE A 98 -2.54 -19.48 -0.12
N PHE A 99 -3.77 -19.96 -0.30
CA PHE A 99 -4.61 -19.55 -1.43
C PHE A 99 -4.87 -18.04 -1.45
N ALA A 100 -5.23 -17.44 -0.30
CA ALA A 100 -5.48 -16.01 -0.21
C ALA A 100 -4.23 -15.18 -0.50
N VAL A 101 -3.11 -15.47 0.16
CA VAL A 101 -1.86 -14.70 -0.03
C VAL A 101 -1.30 -14.94 -1.42
N GLY A 102 -1.29 -16.19 -1.91
CA GLY A 102 -0.78 -16.56 -3.21
C GLY A 102 -1.56 -15.93 -4.36
N GLY A 103 -2.89 -16.01 -4.34
CA GLY A 103 -3.72 -15.42 -5.39
C GLY A 103 -3.61 -13.89 -5.45
N VAL A 104 -3.62 -13.23 -4.29
CA VAL A 104 -3.38 -11.78 -4.21
C VAL A 104 -1.98 -11.42 -4.70
N LEU A 105 -0.94 -12.17 -4.30
CA LEU A 105 0.44 -11.90 -4.70
C LEU A 105 0.60 -11.99 -6.23
N VAL A 106 0.11 -13.07 -6.84
CA VAL A 106 0.14 -13.24 -8.29
C VAL A 106 -0.65 -12.13 -8.97
N GLY A 107 -1.83 -11.79 -8.46
CA GLY A 107 -2.64 -10.68 -8.94
C GLY A 107 -1.87 -9.35 -8.94
N LEU A 108 -1.30 -8.98 -7.79
CA LEU A 108 -0.50 -7.76 -7.62
C LEU A 108 0.75 -7.77 -8.52
N LEU A 109 1.41 -8.91 -8.71
CA LEU A 109 2.58 -9.03 -9.60
C LEU A 109 2.23 -8.82 -11.08
N ILE A 110 1.04 -9.25 -11.51
CA ILE A 110 0.54 -9.04 -12.87
C ILE A 110 0.15 -7.58 -13.06
N ALA A 111 -0.66 -7.04 -12.16
CA ALA A 111 -1.18 -5.68 -12.26
C ALA A 111 -0.09 -4.60 -12.09
N SER A 112 0.92 -4.85 -11.25
CA SER A 112 2.05 -3.93 -11.05
C SER A 112 2.96 -3.77 -12.28
N ARG A 113 2.86 -4.67 -13.27
CA ARG A 113 3.61 -4.61 -14.54
C ARG A 113 2.84 -3.92 -15.67
N ASP A 114 1.77 -3.19 -15.34
CA ASP A 114 0.98 -2.49 -16.34
C ASP A 114 1.80 -1.39 -17.06
N PRO A 115 1.88 -1.42 -18.41
CA PRO A 115 2.71 -0.48 -19.17
C PRO A 115 2.24 0.96 -19.05
N PHE A 116 0.94 1.23 -18.92
CA PHE A 116 0.46 2.60 -18.72
C PHE A 116 0.94 3.16 -17.39
N PHE A 117 0.90 2.36 -16.32
CA PHE A 117 1.42 2.78 -15.03
C PHE A 117 2.93 3.06 -15.07
N LEU A 118 3.69 2.23 -15.80
CA LEU A 118 5.13 2.42 -16.01
C LEU A 118 5.43 3.67 -16.86
N GLU A 119 4.61 3.96 -17.87
CA GLU A 119 4.69 5.18 -18.69
C GLU A 119 4.42 6.42 -17.82
N LEU A 120 3.36 6.41 -17.02
CA LEU A 120 3.02 7.48 -16.08
C LEU A 120 4.16 7.73 -15.06
N GLU A 121 4.75 6.67 -14.52
CA GLU A 121 5.92 6.79 -13.64
C GLU A 121 7.12 7.43 -14.37
N ARG A 122 7.38 7.06 -15.64
CA ARG A 122 8.49 7.61 -16.44
C ARG A 122 8.27 9.08 -16.75
N GLU A 123 7.06 9.47 -17.14
CA GLU A 123 6.72 10.85 -17.45
C GLU A 123 6.82 11.76 -16.23
N LYS A 124 6.28 11.33 -15.06
CA LYS A 124 6.43 12.08 -13.81
C LYS A 124 7.90 12.32 -13.46
N ARG A 125 8.78 11.34 -13.68
CA ARG A 125 10.23 11.50 -13.46
C ARG A 125 10.85 12.50 -14.42
N ALA A 126 10.54 12.40 -15.71
CA ALA A 126 11.04 13.32 -16.73
C ALA A 126 10.58 14.76 -16.45
N GLN A 127 9.33 14.92 -16.02
CA GLN A 127 8.77 16.23 -15.65
C GLN A 127 9.40 16.79 -14.38
N LEU A 128 9.67 16.01 -13.34
CA LEU A 128 10.35 16.52 -12.14
C LEU A 128 11.77 17.03 -12.43
N LEU A 129 12.49 16.36 -13.34
CA LEU A 129 13.79 16.82 -13.81
C LEU A 129 13.68 18.12 -14.64
N ALA A 130 12.62 18.24 -15.43
CA ALA A 130 12.37 19.43 -16.27
C ALA A 130 11.69 20.61 -15.53
N ALA A 131 10.93 20.34 -14.46
CA ALA A 131 10.15 21.34 -13.71
C ALA A 131 11.04 22.25 -12.87
N ASN A 132 12.24 21.79 -12.48
CA ASN A 132 13.28 22.67 -11.93
C ASN A 132 13.73 23.77 -12.91
N LEU A 133 13.36 23.70 -14.20
CA LEU A 133 13.77 24.66 -15.24
C LEU A 133 12.63 25.56 -15.73
N ARG A 134 11.37 25.32 -15.33
CA ARG A 134 10.23 25.94 -16.03
C ARG A 134 9.23 26.63 -15.10
N LYS A 135 9.49 27.90 -14.81
CA LYS A 135 8.43 28.85 -14.39
C LYS A 135 7.52 29.08 -15.61
N MET A 136 6.23 28.72 -15.50
CA MET A 136 5.23 28.93 -16.57
C MET A 136 4.09 29.84 -16.10
N ASN A 137 3.53 30.58 -17.05
CA ASN A 137 2.51 31.62 -16.85
C ASN A 137 1.10 31.06 -16.58
N MET A 138 0.30 31.84 -15.84
CA MET A 138 -0.95 31.43 -15.19
C MET A 138 -2.12 31.10 -16.14
N THR A 139 -2.21 31.76 -17.29
CA THR A 139 -3.29 31.54 -18.28
C THR A 139 -3.16 30.21 -19.03
N GLN A 140 -1.95 29.65 -19.13
CA GLN A 140 -1.75 28.31 -19.70
C GLN A 140 -2.12 27.20 -18.72
N LEU A 141 -2.16 27.49 -17.41
CA LEU A 141 -2.43 26.48 -16.38
C LEU A 141 -3.92 26.11 -16.31
N MET A 142 -4.86 27.05 -16.49
CA MET A 142 -6.29 26.71 -16.47
C MET A 142 -6.75 25.88 -17.68
N LYS A 143 -6.26 26.20 -18.89
CA LYS A 143 -6.56 25.39 -20.10
C LYS A 143 -5.90 24.00 -20.03
N LYS A 144 -4.74 23.92 -19.38
CA LYS A 144 -4.06 22.66 -19.08
C LYS A 144 -4.84 21.80 -18.08
N GLU A 145 -5.41 22.38 -17.02
CA GLU A 145 -6.19 21.63 -16.02
C GLU A 145 -7.43 20.94 -16.60
N SER A 146 -8.20 21.61 -17.46
CA SER A 146 -9.40 21.02 -18.08
C SER A 146 -9.04 19.91 -19.09
N ALA A 147 -7.95 20.10 -19.87
CA ALA A 147 -7.44 19.09 -20.79
C ALA A 147 -6.86 17.88 -20.02
N GLU A 148 -6.15 18.12 -18.92
CA GLU A 148 -5.63 17.05 -18.06
C GLU A 148 -6.76 16.20 -17.46
N ARG A 149 -7.87 16.81 -17.02
CA ARG A 149 -9.00 16.05 -16.47
C ARG A 149 -9.60 15.07 -17.48
N ASN A 150 -9.77 15.49 -18.73
CA ASN A 150 -10.29 14.63 -19.79
C ASN A 150 -9.30 13.49 -20.14
N ILE A 151 -8.00 13.78 -20.18
CA ILE A 151 -6.96 12.78 -20.40
C ILE A 151 -6.94 11.76 -19.24
N ARG A 152 -7.04 12.21 -17.99
CA ARG A 152 -7.11 11.34 -16.81
C ARG A 152 -8.33 10.44 -16.86
N PHE A 153 -9.49 10.94 -17.31
CA PHE A 153 -10.70 10.14 -17.43
C PHE A 153 -10.58 9.03 -18.48
N THR A 154 -10.12 9.37 -19.69
CA THR A 154 -9.87 8.37 -20.75
C THR A 154 -8.80 7.36 -20.32
N ALA A 155 -7.80 7.81 -19.58
CA ALA A 155 -6.80 6.93 -19.00
C ALA A 155 -7.38 5.94 -17.98
N MET A 156 -8.50 6.22 -17.30
CA MET A 156 -9.09 5.29 -16.33
C MET A 156 -9.57 3.99 -16.95
N PHE A 157 -9.86 3.98 -18.25
CA PHE A 157 -10.44 2.84 -18.95
C PHE A 157 -9.53 2.26 -20.04
N SER A 158 -8.34 2.84 -20.25
CA SER A 158 -7.40 2.36 -21.27
C SER A 158 -6.58 1.16 -20.79
N ARG A 159 -6.44 0.15 -21.66
CA ARG A 159 -5.57 -1.05 -21.47
C ARG A 159 -5.83 -1.83 -20.17
N LEU A 160 -7.10 -1.96 -19.74
CA LEU A 160 -7.49 -2.67 -18.51
C LEU A 160 -7.18 -4.17 -18.49
N TRP A 161 -6.88 -4.79 -19.64
CA TRP A 161 -6.75 -6.23 -19.78
C TRP A 161 -5.76 -6.88 -18.77
N ARG A 162 -4.64 -6.24 -18.45
CA ARG A 162 -3.69 -6.74 -17.44
C ARG A 162 -4.22 -6.63 -16.02
N ILE A 163 -4.92 -5.54 -15.72
CA ILE A 163 -5.60 -5.35 -14.43
C ILE A 163 -6.67 -6.43 -14.28
N CYS A 164 -7.40 -6.73 -15.37
CA CYS A 164 -8.36 -7.82 -15.40
C CYS A 164 -7.72 -9.18 -15.10
N PHE A 165 -6.57 -9.49 -15.71
CA PHE A 165 -5.83 -10.72 -15.39
C PHE A 165 -5.35 -10.78 -13.93
N GLY A 166 -4.92 -9.64 -13.37
CA GLY A 166 -4.55 -9.56 -11.95
C GLY A 166 -5.76 -9.77 -11.02
N GLY A 167 -6.91 -9.21 -11.37
CA GLY A 167 -8.18 -9.38 -10.68
C GLY A 167 -8.68 -10.82 -10.74
N ILE A 168 -8.56 -11.50 -11.90
CA ILE A 168 -8.91 -12.92 -12.07
C ILE A 168 -8.10 -13.81 -11.11
N TRP A 169 -6.78 -13.63 -11.04
CA TRP A 169 -5.93 -14.41 -10.13
C TRP A 169 -6.25 -14.16 -8.66
N THR A 170 -6.58 -12.91 -8.32
CA THR A 170 -7.02 -12.57 -6.97
C THR A 170 -8.36 -13.22 -6.65
N ALA A 171 -9.33 -13.15 -7.57
CA ALA A 171 -10.63 -13.79 -7.41
C ALA A 171 -10.50 -15.31 -7.23
N LEU A 172 -9.65 -15.97 -8.02
CA LEU A 172 -9.35 -17.40 -7.85
C LEU A 172 -8.75 -17.72 -6.47
N GLY A 173 -7.83 -16.88 -5.97
CA GLY A 173 -7.29 -17.01 -4.62
C GLY A 173 -8.34 -16.82 -3.53
N VAL A 174 -9.24 -15.84 -3.68
CA VAL A 174 -10.34 -15.57 -2.75
C VAL A 174 -11.34 -16.73 -2.75
N LEU A 175 -11.75 -17.22 -3.92
CA LEU A 175 -12.65 -18.37 -4.05
C LEU A 175 -12.02 -19.65 -3.48
N GLY A 176 -10.75 -19.90 -3.82
CA GLY A 176 -9.99 -21.02 -3.28
C GLY A 176 -9.91 -20.97 -1.76
N MET A 177 -9.54 -19.82 -1.19
CA MET A 177 -9.53 -19.61 0.26
C MET A 177 -10.92 -19.78 0.88
N HIS A 178 -11.96 -19.21 0.26
CA HIS A 178 -13.32 -19.25 0.80
C HIS A 178 -13.84 -20.68 0.93
N TYR A 179 -13.79 -21.47 -0.14
CA TYR A 179 -14.32 -22.83 -0.12
C TYR A 179 -13.41 -23.79 0.66
N THR A 180 -12.09 -23.63 0.61
CA THR A 180 -11.18 -24.41 1.46
C THR A 180 -11.34 -24.07 2.95
N GLY A 181 -11.63 -22.80 3.27
CA GLY A 181 -11.93 -22.35 4.63
C GLY A 181 -13.26 -22.90 5.15
N MET A 182 -14.28 -22.98 4.30
CA MET A 182 -15.54 -23.66 4.65
C MET A 182 -15.36 -25.17 4.84
N LEU A 183 -14.52 -25.82 4.03
CA LEU A 183 -14.16 -27.23 4.21
C LEU A 183 -13.35 -27.48 5.50
N ALA A 184 -12.69 -26.46 6.04
CA ALA A 184 -11.97 -26.56 7.31
C ALA A 184 -12.92 -26.63 8.52
N GLN A 185 -14.21 -26.32 8.36
CA GLN A 185 -15.19 -26.37 9.45
C GLN A 185 -15.42 -27.81 9.92
N ARG A 186 -15.20 -28.05 11.21
CA ARG A 186 -15.45 -29.33 11.87
C ARG A 186 -16.63 -29.15 12.82
N THR A 187 -17.78 -29.67 12.41
CA THR A 187 -19.04 -29.61 13.16
C THR A 187 -19.86 -30.88 12.97
N ASN A 188 -20.84 -31.10 13.83
CA ASN A 188 -21.82 -32.19 13.72
C ASN A 188 -22.97 -31.85 12.76
N LEU A 189 -22.70 -30.97 11.79
CA LEU A 189 -23.61 -30.52 10.77
C LEU A 189 -23.01 -30.86 9.40
N GLN A 190 -23.80 -31.51 8.56
CA GLN A 190 -23.43 -31.68 7.16
C GLN A 190 -23.73 -30.38 6.41
N MET A 191 -22.69 -29.77 5.86
CA MET A 191 -22.79 -28.59 5.01
C MET A 191 -22.99 -29.01 3.55
N THR A 192 -24.13 -28.67 2.96
CA THR A 192 -24.38 -28.84 1.53
C THR A 192 -24.37 -27.48 0.83
N VAL A 193 -23.64 -27.36 -0.28
CA VAL A 193 -23.56 -26.13 -1.08
C VAL A 193 -24.49 -26.22 -2.28
N MET A 194 -25.30 -25.19 -2.49
CA MET A 194 -26.20 -25.09 -3.64
C MET A 194 -25.46 -24.50 -4.85
N ALA A 195 -25.31 -25.29 -5.91
CA ALA A 195 -24.59 -24.91 -7.14
C ALA A 195 -24.94 -23.52 -7.72
N PRO A 196 -26.23 -23.09 -7.84
CA PRO A 196 -26.54 -21.79 -8.43
C PRO A 196 -25.99 -20.61 -7.61
N PHE A 197 -26.02 -20.69 -6.28
CA PHE A 197 -25.50 -19.64 -5.40
C PHE A 197 -23.96 -19.59 -5.40
N VAL A 198 -23.31 -20.75 -5.59
CA VAL A 198 -21.85 -20.83 -5.80
C VAL A 198 -21.44 -20.12 -7.09
N VAL A 199 -22.17 -20.33 -8.19
CA VAL A 199 -21.89 -19.62 -9.45
C VAL A 199 -22.08 -18.11 -9.30
N LEU A 200 -23.15 -17.69 -8.61
CA LEU A 200 -23.41 -16.29 -8.34
C LEU A 200 -22.30 -15.64 -7.51
N SER A 201 -21.83 -16.31 -6.45
CA SER A 201 -20.74 -15.80 -5.61
C SER A 201 -19.41 -15.73 -6.36
N CYS A 202 -19.14 -16.67 -7.28
CA CYS A 202 -18.01 -16.60 -8.21
C CYS A 202 -18.06 -15.32 -9.07
N ILE A 203 -19.21 -15.01 -9.67
CA ILE A 203 -19.40 -13.79 -10.47
C ILE A 203 -19.15 -12.55 -9.63
N VAL A 204 -19.73 -12.49 -8.42
CA VAL A 204 -19.53 -11.38 -7.49
C VAL A 204 -18.05 -11.23 -7.13
N ALA A 205 -17.34 -12.33 -6.85
CA ALA A 205 -15.91 -12.32 -6.55
C ALA A 205 -15.06 -11.79 -7.71
N PHE A 206 -15.37 -12.17 -8.96
CA PHE A 206 -14.69 -11.61 -10.12
C PHE A 206 -14.91 -10.10 -10.24
N VAL A 207 -16.16 -9.64 -10.13
CA VAL A 207 -16.49 -8.21 -10.28
C VAL A 207 -15.80 -7.38 -9.19
N THR A 208 -15.90 -7.80 -7.93
CA THR A 208 -15.32 -7.07 -6.79
C THR A 208 -13.80 -7.07 -6.80
N ALA A 209 -13.15 -8.18 -7.16
CA ALA A 209 -11.69 -8.24 -7.29
C ALA A 209 -11.17 -7.29 -8.38
N ASN A 210 -11.84 -7.26 -9.53
CA ASN A 210 -11.50 -6.34 -10.62
C ASN A 210 -11.74 -4.87 -10.22
N ALA A 211 -12.83 -4.57 -9.53
CA ALA A 211 -13.11 -3.23 -9.01
C ALA A 211 -12.03 -2.77 -8.01
N ALA A 212 -11.63 -3.64 -7.07
CA ALA A 212 -10.57 -3.35 -6.12
C ALA A 212 -9.22 -3.07 -6.81
N PHE A 213 -8.88 -3.85 -7.82
CA PHE A 213 -7.67 -3.64 -8.61
C PHE A 213 -7.73 -2.35 -9.45
N TRP A 214 -8.89 -2.03 -10.01
CA TRP A 214 -9.11 -0.77 -10.70
C TRP A 214 -8.94 0.44 -9.76
N ILE A 215 -9.44 0.33 -8.53
CA ILE A 215 -9.25 1.35 -7.48
C ILE A 215 -7.75 1.53 -7.19
N ILE A 216 -7.03 0.44 -6.91
CA ILE A 216 -5.61 0.50 -6.55
C ILE A 216 -4.77 1.01 -7.73
N PHE A 217 -4.88 0.45 -8.93
CA PHE A 217 -3.95 0.72 -10.03
C PHE A 217 -4.38 1.85 -10.97
N ARG A 218 -5.61 2.35 -10.84
CA ARG A 218 -6.14 3.40 -11.73
C ARG A 218 -6.70 4.61 -11.00
N LEU A 219 -7.66 4.41 -10.11
CA LEU A 219 -8.31 5.52 -9.40
C LEU A 219 -7.29 6.27 -8.53
N LEU A 220 -6.62 5.58 -7.60
CA LEU A 220 -5.73 6.23 -6.63
C LEU A 220 -4.48 6.91 -7.24
N PRO A 221 -3.80 6.37 -8.27
CA PRO A 221 -2.67 7.04 -8.91
C PRO A 221 -2.99 8.37 -9.61
N LEU A 222 -4.25 8.57 -10.03
CA LEU A 222 -4.71 9.77 -10.74
C LEU A 222 -5.01 10.94 -9.79
N TRP A 223 -5.32 10.65 -8.52
CA TRP A 223 -5.56 11.64 -7.46
C TRP A 223 -4.67 11.39 -6.24
N PRO A 224 -3.34 11.56 -6.38
CA PRO A 224 -2.39 11.26 -5.30
C PRO A 224 -2.52 12.21 -4.10
N SER A 225 -3.05 13.43 -4.27
CA SER A 225 -3.19 14.42 -3.19
C SER A 225 -4.36 14.20 -2.25
N ASN A 226 -5.32 13.33 -2.62
CA ASN A 226 -6.60 13.25 -1.90
C ASN A 226 -6.59 12.07 -0.92
N ASP A 227 -6.24 12.34 0.34
CA ASP A 227 -6.22 11.30 1.38
C ASP A 227 -7.63 10.75 1.69
N SER A 228 -8.66 11.59 1.62
CA SER A 228 -10.06 11.16 1.80
C SER A 228 -10.48 10.10 0.79
N LEU A 229 -9.99 10.19 -0.46
CA LEU A 229 -10.30 9.21 -1.51
C LEU A 229 -9.74 7.82 -1.15
N ARG A 230 -8.60 7.76 -0.45
CA ARG A 230 -7.96 6.52 -0.01
C ARG A 230 -8.77 5.87 1.10
N PHE A 231 -9.22 6.67 2.06
CA PHE A 231 -10.07 6.20 3.14
C PHE A 231 -11.41 5.67 2.61
N VAL A 232 -12.09 6.42 1.74
CA VAL A 232 -13.34 5.98 1.09
C VAL A 232 -13.12 4.73 0.24
N SER A 233 -12.02 4.65 -0.50
CA SER A 233 -11.66 3.46 -1.28
C SER A 233 -11.49 2.22 -0.40
N ALA A 234 -10.88 2.35 0.78
CA ALA A 234 -10.75 1.24 1.71
C ALA A 234 -12.10 0.77 2.28
N LEU A 235 -13.02 1.69 2.56
CA LEU A 235 -14.39 1.36 2.98
C LEU A 235 -15.13 0.57 1.89
N ILE A 236 -15.03 1.01 0.64
CA ILE A 236 -15.66 0.35 -0.52
C ILE A 236 -15.04 -1.04 -0.74
N MET A 237 -13.70 -1.15 -0.70
CA MET A 237 -13.02 -2.44 -0.81
C MET A 237 -13.42 -3.40 0.33
N GLY A 238 -13.56 -2.90 1.56
CA GLY A 238 -14.05 -3.69 2.69
C GLY A 238 -15.47 -4.22 2.45
N VAL A 239 -16.37 -3.40 1.90
CA VAL A 239 -17.73 -3.83 1.55
C VAL A 239 -17.66 -4.91 0.48
N ALA A 240 -16.78 -4.75 -0.51
CA ALA A 240 -16.61 -5.69 -1.59
C ALA A 240 -16.13 -7.07 -1.08
N VAL A 241 -15.11 -7.11 -0.21
CA VAL A 241 -14.60 -8.34 0.41
C VAL A 241 -15.68 -8.99 1.28
N CYS A 242 -16.34 -8.22 2.14
CA CYS A 242 -17.41 -8.75 2.99
C CYS A 242 -18.59 -9.29 2.16
N GLY A 243 -18.98 -8.57 1.11
CA GLY A 243 -20.02 -8.99 0.18
C GLY A 243 -19.69 -10.31 -0.49
N THR A 244 -18.45 -10.51 -0.95
CA THR A 244 -18.03 -11.81 -1.50
C THR A 244 -18.12 -12.93 -0.46
N HIS A 245 -17.73 -12.67 0.78
CA HIS A 245 -17.78 -13.68 1.84
C HIS A 245 -19.22 -14.07 2.21
N TYR A 246 -20.08 -13.10 2.49
CA TYR A 246 -21.45 -13.36 2.92
C TYR A 246 -22.33 -13.89 1.78
N SER A 247 -22.08 -13.47 0.53
CA SER A 247 -22.74 -14.08 -0.63
C SER A 247 -22.36 -15.56 -0.80
N GLY A 248 -21.10 -15.93 -0.53
CA GLY A 248 -20.67 -17.32 -0.53
C GLY A 248 -21.29 -18.14 0.63
N MET A 249 -21.39 -17.57 1.83
CA MET A 249 -22.06 -18.22 2.95
C MET A 249 -23.55 -18.44 2.73
N ALA A 250 -24.23 -17.55 1.99
CA ALA A 250 -25.63 -17.74 1.62
C ALA A 250 -25.88 -19.00 0.76
N ALA A 251 -24.85 -19.56 0.14
CA ALA A 251 -24.94 -20.81 -0.63
C ALA A 251 -24.95 -22.08 0.24
N ALA A 252 -24.60 -21.97 1.53
CA ALA A 252 -24.43 -23.11 2.43
C ALA A 252 -25.71 -23.39 3.23
N THR A 253 -26.16 -24.65 3.19
CA THR A 253 -27.26 -25.15 4.03
C THR A 253 -26.72 -26.18 5.00
N TYR A 254 -27.07 -26.05 6.28
CA TYR A 254 -26.65 -26.95 7.35
C TYR A 254 -27.77 -27.93 7.69
N ARG A 255 -27.47 -29.23 7.67
CA ARG A 255 -28.37 -30.30 8.14
C ARG A 255 -27.70 -31.06 9.28
N TYR A 256 -28.46 -31.52 10.26
CA TYR A 256 -27.92 -32.34 11.34
C TYR A 256 -27.43 -33.69 10.79
N SER A 257 -26.23 -34.10 11.19
CA SER A 257 -25.69 -35.42 10.88
C SER A 257 -25.22 -36.08 12.17
N SER A 258 -25.60 -37.35 12.37
CA SER A 258 -25.20 -38.15 13.53
C SER A 258 -23.76 -38.65 13.44
N VAL A 259 -23.07 -38.43 12.31
CA VAL A 259 -21.67 -38.82 12.10
C VAL A 259 -20.77 -37.70 12.62
N ASN A 260 -20.10 -37.93 13.76
CA ASN A 260 -19.11 -37.02 14.33
C ASN A 260 -17.83 -37.00 13.48
N THR A 261 -17.74 -36.05 12.54
CA THR A 261 -16.51 -35.80 11.77
C THR A 261 -15.46 -34.99 12.54
N ALA A 262 -15.72 -34.67 13.81
CA ALA A 262 -14.84 -33.89 14.67
C ALA A 262 -13.56 -34.65 15.09
N ASP A 263 -13.61 -35.99 15.14
CA ASP A 263 -12.52 -36.82 15.72
C ASP A 263 -11.43 -37.27 14.73
N THR A 264 -11.58 -36.99 13.43
CA THR A 264 -10.65 -37.54 12.41
C THR A 264 -9.35 -36.76 12.20
N THR A 265 -9.14 -35.60 12.86
CA THR A 265 -8.02 -34.70 12.58
C THR A 265 -7.18 -34.37 13.82
N ARG A 266 -5.84 -34.48 13.70
CA ARG A 266 -4.88 -34.30 14.80
C ARG A 266 -4.67 -32.86 15.27
N LEU A 267 -5.06 -31.85 14.49
CA LEU A 267 -4.88 -30.43 14.83
C LEU A 267 -6.18 -29.65 14.63
N VAL A 268 -6.95 -29.52 15.72
CA VAL A 268 -8.23 -28.80 15.78
C VAL A 268 -8.02 -27.51 16.56
N VAL A 269 -8.45 -26.39 15.99
CA VAL A 269 -8.42 -25.07 16.61
C VAL A 269 -9.84 -24.68 16.96
N LYS A 270 -10.08 -24.34 18.24
CA LYS A 270 -11.38 -23.86 18.71
C LYS A 270 -11.81 -22.62 17.95
N GLY A 271 -13.05 -22.57 17.47
CA GLY A 271 -13.56 -21.46 16.64
C GLY A 271 -13.45 -20.09 17.30
N SER A 272 -13.81 -20.01 18.59
CA SER A 272 -13.74 -18.79 19.40
C SER A 272 -12.30 -18.26 19.55
N SER A 273 -11.35 -19.15 19.83
CA SER A 273 -9.93 -18.80 19.88
C SER A 273 -9.38 -18.41 18.51
N ALA A 274 -9.72 -19.16 17.45
CA ALA A 274 -9.29 -18.88 16.08
C ALA A 274 -9.74 -17.49 15.62
N SER A 275 -11.01 -17.15 15.86
CA SER A 275 -11.56 -15.83 15.52
C SER A 275 -10.86 -14.70 16.27
N THR A 276 -10.57 -14.91 17.55
CA THR A 276 -9.92 -13.89 18.39
C THR A 276 -8.49 -13.66 17.93
N VAL A 277 -7.73 -14.74 17.67
CA VAL A 277 -6.36 -14.67 17.17
C VAL A 277 -6.31 -14.04 15.77
N ALA A 278 -7.21 -14.44 14.87
CA ALA A 278 -7.28 -13.87 13.51
C ALA A 278 -7.61 -12.38 13.53
N SER A 279 -8.62 -11.96 14.30
CA SER A 279 -9.02 -10.55 14.39
C SER A 279 -7.95 -9.68 15.02
N HIS A 280 -7.47 -10.02 16.23
CA HIS A 280 -6.48 -9.22 16.94
C HIS A 280 -5.11 -9.26 16.26
N GLY A 281 -4.71 -10.43 15.73
CA GLY A 281 -3.47 -10.57 14.98
C GLY A 281 -3.46 -9.71 13.70
N SER A 282 -4.56 -9.70 12.95
CA SER A 282 -4.71 -8.86 11.76
C SER A 282 -4.68 -7.37 12.09
N LEU A 283 -5.39 -6.93 13.13
CA LEU A 283 -5.40 -5.52 13.52
C LEU A 283 -4.02 -5.07 14.03
N LEU A 284 -3.35 -5.89 14.84
CA LEU A 284 -2.02 -5.60 15.36
C LEU A 284 -0.99 -5.53 14.24
N ILE A 285 -0.99 -6.48 13.31
CA ILE A 285 -0.03 -6.48 12.20
C ILE A 285 -0.26 -5.28 11.27
N CYS A 286 -1.52 -4.93 10.99
CA CYS A 286 -1.85 -3.74 10.19
C CYS A 286 -1.44 -2.45 10.90
N PHE A 287 -1.65 -2.36 12.21
CA PHE A 287 -1.20 -1.22 13.03
C PHE A 287 0.32 -1.08 12.99
N TRP A 288 1.04 -2.19 13.20
CA TRP A 288 2.50 -2.21 13.21
C TRP A 288 3.08 -1.82 11.85
N ILE A 289 2.56 -2.41 10.76
CA ILE A 289 3.00 -2.09 9.39
C ILE A 289 2.72 -0.64 9.04
N SER A 290 1.54 -0.11 9.39
CA SER A 290 1.20 1.30 9.17
C SER A 290 2.17 2.22 9.94
N GLY A 291 2.51 1.88 11.18
CA GLY A 291 3.49 2.62 11.97
C GLY A 291 4.91 2.61 11.37
N PHE A 292 5.39 1.45 10.92
CA PHE A 292 6.75 1.31 10.40
C PHE A 292 6.93 1.87 8.98
N TYR A 293 6.00 1.59 8.08
CA TYR A 293 6.17 1.88 6.66
C TYR A 293 5.52 3.19 6.20
N VAL A 294 4.57 3.75 6.97
CA VAL A 294 3.86 4.97 6.58
C VAL A 294 4.28 6.17 7.42
N ILE A 295 4.28 6.02 8.75
CA ILE A 295 4.48 7.15 9.66
C ILE A 295 5.96 7.54 9.81
N ARG A 296 6.88 6.57 9.84
CA ARG A 296 8.33 6.86 10.01
C ARG A 296 8.96 7.64 8.84
N PRO A 297 8.65 7.34 7.56
CA PRO A 297 9.16 8.14 6.45
C PRO A 297 8.67 9.59 6.49
N LEU A 298 7.38 9.82 6.80
CA LEU A 298 6.80 11.16 6.95
C LEU A 298 7.50 11.98 8.04
N ARG A 299 7.76 11.38 9.22
CA ARG A 299 8.49 12.05 10.30
C ARG A 299 9.94 12.40 9.92
N THR A 300 10.58 11.54 9.12
CA THR A 300 11.97 11.76 8.69
C THR A 300 12.07 12.86 7.62
N VAL A 301 11.07 12.96 6.76
CA VAL A 301 10.98 14.04 5.77
C VAL A 301 10.60 15.36 6.44
N ALA A 302 9.62 15.34 7.35
CA ALA A 302 9.24 16.51 8.14
C ALA A 302 10.41 17.03 8.98
N SER A 303 11.15 16.14 9.67
CA SER A 303 12.32 16.56 10.46
C SER A 303 13.42 17.17 9.58
N LYS A 304 13.72 16.59 8.41
CA LYS A 304 14.66 17.19 7.45
C LYS A 304 14.18 18.54 6.92
N TYR A 305 12.88 18.69 6.66
CA TYR A 305 12.30 19.96 6.20
C TYR A 305 12.43 21.05 7.26
N TYR A 306 12.12 20.75 8.53
CA TYR A 306 12.31 21.68 9.65
C TYR A 306 13.77 22.06 9.88
N VAL A 307 14.70 21.11 9.68
CA VAL A 307 16.15 21.38 9.78
C VAL A 307 16.66 22.25 8.63
N LEU A 308 16.11 22.09 7.41
CA LEU A 308 16.47 22.91 6.24
C LEU A 308 15.80 24.28 6.23
N HIS A 309 14.68 24.44 6.95
CA HIS A 309 13.97 25.70 7.12
C HIS A 309 13.77 26.03 8.62
N PRO A 310 14.84 26.35 9.36
CA PRO A 310 14.73 26.74 10.76
C PRO A 310 14.13 28.15 10.84
N GLY A 311 12.83 28.26 11.16
CA GLY A 311 12.17 29.55 11.37
C GLY A 311 10.77 29.73 10.78
N GLY A 312 10.17 28.71 10.14
CA GLY A 312 8.78 28.79 9.68
C GLY A 312 7.80 28.72 10.84
N THR A 313 7.49 29.85 11.47
CA THR A 313 6.37 29.96 12.40
C THR A 313 5.07 29.71 11.63
N THR A 314 4.34 28.67 12.04
CA THR A 314 2.98 28.42 11.54
C THR A 314 2.05 29.39 12.25
N HIS A 315 1.81 30.55 11.64
CA HIS A 315 0.61 31.32 11.97
C HIS A 315 -0.57 30.66 11.25
N SER A 316 -1.50 30.16 12.05
CA SER A 316 -2.83 29.76 11.64
C SER A 316 -3.59 31.01 11.19
N ASP A 317 -3.40 31.44 9.94
CA ASP A 317 -4.36 32.20 9.16
C ASP A 317 -3.85 32.27 7.71
N GLY A 318 -4.70 31.91 6.76
CA GLY A 318 -4.34 31.76 5.37
C GLY A 318 -4.01 33.09 4.70
N ALA A 319 -2.73 33.37 4.44
CA ALA A 319 -2.27 34.22 3.33
C ALA A 319 -0.75 34.07 3.16
N THR A 320 -0.32 33.68 1.96
CA THR A 320 1.08 33.63 1.57
C THR A 320 1.55 35.05 1.24
N VAL A 321 2.50 35.61 2.00
CA VAL A 321 3.20 36.84 1.62
C VAL A 321 4.66 36.48 1.34
N GLY A 322 5.07 36.59 0.08
CA GLY A 322 6.45 36.38 -0.35
C GLY A 322 7.37 37.51 0.10
N PRO A 323 8.70 37.28 0.20
CA PRO A 323 9.63 38.32 0.62
C PRO A 323 9.83 39.35 -0.49
N VAL A 324 9.62 40.62 -0.13
CA VAL A 324 10.00 41.80 -0.93
C VAL A 324 11.53 41.90 -0.95
N PRO A 325 12.17 42.11 -2.12
CA PRO A 325 13.61 42.38 -2.15
C PRO A 325 13.87 43.83 -1.76
N SER A 326 14.52 44.06 -0.61
CA SER A 326 15.00 45.38 -0.23
C SER A 326 16.20 45.75 -1.12
N GLN A 327 15.97 46.63 -2.10
CA GLN A 327 17.03 47.45 -2.67
C GLN A 327 17.49 48.45 -1.61
N SER A 328 18.78 48.47 -1.30
CA SER A 328 19.44 49.63 -0.69
C SER A 328 20.83 49.77 -1.27
N SER A 329 20.88 50.50 -2.37
CA SER A 329 22.06 51.15 -2.94
C SER A 329 22.63 52.16 -1.92
N ARG A 330 23.95 52.16 -1.70
CA ARG A 330 24.74 53.38 -1.44
C ARG A 330 26.24 53.10 -1.64
N GLU A 331 26.81 53.95 -2.49
CA GLU A 331 28.21 54.05 -2.92
C GLU A 331 29.18 54.50 -1.79
N PRO A 332 30.51 54.43 -2.04
CA PRO A 332 31.55 54.66 -1.04
C PRO A 332 31.98 56.14 -0.98
N SER A 333 32.40 56.60 0.20
CA SER A 333 33.08 57.90 0.35
C SER A 333 34.26 57.77 1.32
N GLU A 334 35.44 58.13 0.80
CA GLU A 334 36.71 58.28 1.51
C GLU A 334 36.66 59.39 2.59
N GLY A 335 37.51 59.27 3.63
CA GLY A 335 37.78 60.38 4.54
C GLY A 335 38.47 60.05 5.88
N MET A 336 39.81 60.06 5.87
CA MET A 336 40.71 60.71 6.85
C MET A 336 40.82 60.25 8.34
N ARG A 337 42.03 59.72 8.65
CA ARG A 337 42.89 59.82 9.88
C ARG A 337 42.29 59.72 11.30
N SER A 338 42.88 58.85 12.14
CA SER A 338 43.97 59.23 13.09
C SER A 338 44.41 58.08 14.01
N ASN A 339 45.72 58.04 14.29
CA ASN A 339 46.51 57.20 15.20
C ASN A 339 45.87 56.71 16.51
N THR A 340 46.25 55.51 16.94
CA THR A 340 46.94 55.32 18.23
C THR A 340 47.67 53.98 18.31
N ASP A 341 48.95 54.07 18.67
CA ASP A 341 49.84 52.98 19.05
C ASP A 341 49.33 52.18 20.25
N GLN A 342 49.62 50.88 20.27
CA GLN A 342 50.09 50.18 21.48
C GLN A 342 50.78 48.84 21.15
N THR A 343 52.10 48.92 21.10
CA THR A 343 53.11 48.04 21.72
C THR A 343 52.69 46.65 22.24
N GLY A 344 53.41 45.62 21.76
CA GLY A 344 54.13 44.71 22.67
C GLY A 344 53.95 43.19 22.42
N PRO A 345 55.02 42.37 22.50
CA PRO A 345 55.10 41.04 21.88
C PRO A 345 54.98 39.89 22.88
N ARG A 346 54.68 38.65 22.41
CA ARG A 346 55.32 37.42 22.95
C ARG A 346 54.92 36.10 22.27
N PHE A 347 55.97 35.30 22.06
CA PHE A 347 56.08 33.83 22.08
C PHE A 347 55.50 32.97 20.95
N GLN A 348 56.40 32.67 20.02
CA GLN A 348 56.86 31.32 19.63
C GLN A 348 56.37 30.16 20.51
N ASN A 349 55.80 29.14 19.85
CA ASN A 349 56.26 27.76 20.03
C ASN A 349 55.96 26.93 18.77
N ALA A 350 57.04 26.45 18.18
CA ALA A 350 57.04 25.36 17.21
C ALA A 350 57.03 24.02 17.99
N GLN A 351 56.31 23.01 17.49
CA GLN A 351 56.88 21.69 17.15
C GLN A 351 55.81 20.64 16.84
N ASN A 352 55.93 20.09 15.62
CA ASN A 352 55.82 18.69 15.24
C ASN A 352 54.63 17.84 15.71
N ARG A 353 53.84 17.37 14.73
CA ARG A 353 53.73 15.93 14.47
C ARG A 353 53.41 15.63 13.01
N THR A 354 54.30 14.87 12.40
CA THR A 354 54.17 14.12 11.16
C THR A 354 53.06 13.07 11.28
N GLY A 355 52.33 12.82 10.20
CA GLY A 355 51.26 11.82 10.15
C GLY A 355 50.69 11.68 8.74
N ASP A 356 51.23 10.71 8.04
CA ASP A 356 50.86 10.18 6.73
C ASP A 356 49.39 9.69 6.64
N GLY A 357 48.84 9.64 5.42
CA GLY A 357 47.78 8.68 5.08
C GLY A 357 46.34 9.17 4.85
N SER A 358 45.91 9.02 3.59
CA SER A 358 44.54 8.79 3.09
C SER A 358 43.65 10.00 2.75
N LEU A 359 43.70 10.39 1.47
CA LEU A 359 42.65 11.15 0.79
C LEU A 359 41.34 10.36 0.81
N SER A 360 40.25 11.02 1.22
CA SER A 360 38.90 10.45 1.17
C SER A 360 38.49 10.08 -0.28
N PRO A 361 37.70 9.00 -0.49
CA PRO A 361 37.31 8.50 -1.82
C PRO A 361 36.51 9.50 -2.68
N SER A 362 36.03 10.60 -2.07
CA SER A 362 35.24 11.63 -2.74
C SER A 362 36.10 12.64 -3.51
N ALA A 363 37.36 12.86 -3.11
CA ALA A 363 38.19 13.89 -3.73
C ALA A 363 38.86 13.40 -5.03
N ALA A 364 39.25 12.13 -5.09
CA ALA A 364 39.90 11.53 -6.27
C ALA A 364 38.93 11.37 -7.46
N ALA A 365 37.65 11.05 -7.20
CA ALA A 365 36.64 10.91 -8.25
C ALA A 365 36.29 12.25 -8.93
N VAL A 366 36.31 13.35 -8.17
CA VAL A 366 36.02 14.71 -8.68
C VAL A 366 37.20 15.24 -9.51
N ALA A 367 38.44 14.90 -9.14
CA ALA A 367 39.63 15.24 -9.93
C ALA A 367 39.67 14.51 -11.29
N ALA A 368 39.31 13.22 -11.33
CA ALA A 368 39.28 12.41 -12.55
C ALA A 368 38.22 12.87 -13.57
N TYR A 369 37.08 13.37 -13.10
CA TYR A 369 36.02 13.90 -13.98
C TYR A 369 36.40 15.26 -14.60
N ARG A 370 37.20 16.08 -13.89
CA ARG A 370 37.59 17.42 -14.33
C ARG A 370 38.68 17.42 -15.40
N ALA A 371 39.51 16.38 -15.46
CA ALA A 371 40.58 16.24 -16.47
C ALA A 371 40.05 15.85 -17.86
N LYS A 372 38.84 15.26 -17.97
CA LYS A 372 38.27 14.80 -19.26
C LYS A 372 37.56 15.87 -20.08
N ARG A 373 37.50 17.13 -19.61
CA ARG A 373 36.72 18.21 -20.24
C ARG A 373 37.53 19.39 -20.79
N LYS A 374 38.86 19.29 -20.85
CA LYS A 374 39.73 20.31 -21.46
C LYS A 374 40.50 19.76 -22.66
N THR A 375 39.82 19.68 -23.80
CA THR A 375 40.43 19.76 -25.14
C THR A 375 39.41 20.41 -26.09
N PRO A 376 39.58 21.71 -26.45
CA PRO A 376 38.92 22.30 -27.59
C PRO A 376 39.68 21.94 -28.88
N GLY A 377 38.94 21.70 -29.97
CA GLY A 377 39.43 21.14 -31.23
C GLY A 377 40.03 22.12 -32.23
N ASN A 378 40.49 21.57 -33.37
CA ASN A 378 40.31 22.05 -34.75
C ASN A 378 41.21 21.26 -35.72
N ASN A 379 40.63 20.65 -36.77
CA ASN A 379 40.78 21.15 -38.14
C ASN A 379 40.13 20.23 -39.17
N MET A 380 39.63 20.91 -40.20
CA MET A 380 38.83 20.48 -41.34
C MET A 380 39.71 20.56 -42.59
N GLN A 381 39.72 19.52 -43.43
CA GLN A 381 40.02 19.54 -44.89
C GLN A 381 39.93 18.09 -45.41
N GLN A 382 38.91 17.74 -46.22
CA GLN A 382 38.95 17.69 -47.70
C GLN A 382 39.94 16.59 -48.18
N ILE A 383 39.52 15.49 -48.82
CA ILE A 383 39.39 15.33 -50.29
C ILE A 383 38.94 13.86 -50.56
N MET A 384 37.85 13.65 -51.31
CA MET A 384 37.68 12.48 -52.22
C MET A 384 38.44 12.79 -53.53
N PRO A 385 38.88 11.85 -54.39
CA PRO A 385 38.22 10.57 -54.73
C PRO A 385 39.14 9.37 -55.05
N ASN A 386 38.56 8.16 -55.02
CA ASN A 386 38.37 7.24 -56.15
C ASN A 386 37.78 5.92 -55.67
#